data_AF-A0A838ZCZ4-F1
#
_entry.id   AF-A0A838ZCZ4-F1
#
_cell.length_a   1.000
_cell.length_b   1.000
_cell.length_c   1.000
_cell.angle_alpha   90.00
_cell.angle_beta   90.00
_cell.angle_gamma   90.00
#
_symmetry.space_group_name_H-M   'P 1'
#
loop_
_entity.id
_entity.type
_entity.pdbx_description
1 polymer ?
#
loop_
_entity_poly.entity_id
_entity_poly.type
_entity_poly.pdbx_seq_one_letter_code
_entity_poly.pdbx_strand_id
1 'polypeptide(L)'
;MKKIVFCCSFIFTLSACQTKSSETKTTDSTAVNADTVATATVPSAETLCFEEKVGKDITTVNLTIEGNKVTGSMEWLPWEKDQARGTLSGEKKGNEIVADYDYMIEGSNQLEEKIFIIEGDKLLIKSGELEDKNGKLFIKDRAKATIGQTLVRVSCP
;
A
#
# COMPACT_ATOMS: atom_id res chain seq x y z
N MET A 1 -43.80 2.97 -23.32
CA MET A 1 -44.06 1.51 -23.29
C MET A 1 -43.48 0.87 -24.56
N LYS A 2 -42.36 0.16 -24.46
CA LYS A 2 -42.07 -1.02 -25.29
C LYS A 2 -40.91 -1.77 -24.62
N LYS A 3 -41.25 -2.88 -23.98
CA LYS A 3 -40.31 -3.76 -23.27
C LYS A 3 -39.62 -4.63 -24.32
N ILE A 4 -38.30 -4.59 -24.39
CA ILE A 4 -37.53 -5.59 -25.15
C ILE A 4 -36.86 -6.49 -24.12
N VAL A 5 -37.48 -7.66 -23.98
CA VAL A 5 -36.96 -8.84 -23.32
C VAL A 5 -35.97 -9.46 -24.28
N PHE A 6 -34.72 -9.66 -23.87
CA PHE A 6 -33.87 -10.66 -24.49
C PHE A 6 -33.28 -11.57 -23.40
N CYS A 7 -33.45 -12.85 -23.67
CA CYS A 7 -33.36 -13.99 -22.79
C CYS A 7 -31.99 -14.66 -22.96
N CYS A 8 -31.51 -15.28 -21.87
CA CYS A 8 -30.53 -16.37 -21.81
C CYS A 8 -29.20 -16.22 -22.58
N SER A 9 -28.08 -16.36 -21.87
CA SER A 9 -27.58 -17.70 -21.54
C SER A 9 -26.35 -17.62 -20.65
N PHE A 10 -26.41 -18.42 -19.58
CA PHE A 10 -25.40 -18.65 -18.58
C PHE A 10 -24.52 -19.80 -19.07
N ILE A 11 -23.21 -19.59 -19.24
CA ILE A 11 -22.26 -20.70 -19.40
C ILE A 11 -21.11 -20.48 -18.41
N PHE A 12 -21.21 -21.21 -17.30
CA PHE A 12 -20.12 -21.54 -16.41
C PHE A 12 -19.30 -22.66 -17.05
N THR A 13 -17.98 -22.47 -17.16
CA THR A 13 -17.03 -23.58 -17.28
C THR A 13 -15.89 -23.39 -16.28
N LEU A 14 -15.87 -24.28 -15.30
CA LEU A 14 -14.74 -24.55 -14.41
C LEU A 14 -13.83 -25.56 -15.13
N SER A 15 -12.51 -25.34 -15.16
CA SER A 15 -11.55 -26.41 -15.45
C SER A 15 -10.17 -26.17 -14.80
N ALA A 16 -10.01 -26.85 -13.67
CA ALA A 16 -8.84 -27.54 -13.09
C ALA A 16 -7.39 -26.98 -13.23
N CYS A 17 -6.78 -26.77 -12.05
CA CYS A 17 -5.34 -26.79 -11.82
C CYS A 17 -4.66 -28.08 -12.30
N GLN A 18 -3.46 -27.94 -12.88
CA GLN A 18 -2.43 -28.97 -12.80
C GLN A 18 -1.17 -28.39 -12.16
N THR A 19 -1.00 -28.72 -10.89
CA THR A 19 0.26 -28.63 -10.16
C THR A 19 1.19 -29.70 -10.72
N LYS A 20 2.35 -29.30 -11.23
CA LYS A 20 3.48 -30.22 -11.45
C LYS A 20 4.65 -29.76 -10.60
N SER A 21 4.85 -30.51 -9.52
CA SER A 21 6.12 -30.57 -8.81
C SER A 21 7.13 -31.30 -9.69
N SER A 22 8.33 -30.74 -9.84
CA SER A 22 9.50 -31.52 -10.24
C SER A 22 10.67 -31.04 -9.40
N GLU A 23 11.09 -31.94 -8.52
CA GLU A 23 12.33 -31.89 -7.78
C GLU A 23 13.51 -31.76 -8.75
N THR A 24 14.52 -30.98 -8.37
CA THR A 24 15.88 -31.13 -8.88
C THR A 24 16.82 -31.12 -7.67
N LYS A 25 17.27 -32.32 -7.30
CA LYS A 25 18.48 -32.55 -6.51
C LYS A 25 19.68 -32.57 -7.46
N THR A 26 20.79 -31.98 -7.02
CA THR A 26 22.22 -32.31 -7.25
C THR A 26 23.02 -31.03 -6.91
N THR A 27 24.18 -30.96 -6.27
CA THR A 27 25.02 -31.82 -5.40
C THR A 27 26.19 -30.90 -4.98
N ASP A 28 26.55 -30.99 -3.69
CA ASP A 28 27.84 -30.78 -3.02
C ASP A 28 28.77 -29.54 -3.17
N SER A 29 29.22 -29.16 -1.97
CA SER A 29 30.60 -28.86 -1.54
C SER A 29 31.27 -27.48 -1.75
N THR A 30 31.35 -26.78 -0.62
CA THR A 30 32.60 -26.34 0.06
C THR A 30 33.44 -25.23 -0.58
N ALA A 31 33.44 -24.05 0.04
CA ALA A 31 34.65 -23.47 0.66
C ALA A 31 34.34 -22.13 1.36
N VAL A 32 34.80 -22.06 2.59
CA VAL A 32 34.95 -20.91 3.47
C VAL A 32 35.61 -19.70 2.78
N ASN A 33 35.04 -18.52 3.01
CA ASN A 33 35.83 -17.30 3.15
C ASN A 33 35.25 -16.47 4.29
N ALA A 34 35.96 -16.50 5.41
CA ALA A 34 35.83 -15.51 6.47
C ALA A 34 36.68 -14.31 6.07
N ASP A 35 36.06 -13.17 5.78
CA ASP A 35 36.53 -11.92 6.37
C ASP A 35 35.51 -10.80 6.23
N THR A 36 35.50 -9.91 7.22
CA THR A 36 34.64 -8.71 7.36
C THR A 36 33.23 -8.96 7.89
N VAL A 37 33.14 -9.27 9.19
CA VAL A 37 31.96 -8.90 9.98
C VAL A 37 31.98 -7.39 10.14
N ALA A 38 31.52 -6.69 9.10
CA ALA A 38 30.83 -5.44 9.35
C ALA A 38 29.62 -5.85 10.20
N THR A 39 29.54 -5.38 11.44
CA THR A 39 28.32 -5.47 12.23
C THR A 39 27.25 -4.69 11.49
N ALA A 40 26.59 -5.34 10.53
CA ALA A 40 25.37 -4.88 9.93
C ALA A 40 24.41 -4.78 11.10
N THR A 41 24.20 -3.56 11.60
CA THR A 41 23.10 -3.28 12.51
C THR A 41 21.87 -3.61 11.68
N VAL A 42 21.26 -4.76 11.93
CA VAL A 42 19.99 -5.12 11.29
C VAL A 42 19.05 -3.96 11.58
N PRO A 43 18.50 -3.28 10.56
CA PRO A 43 17.56 -2.21 10.81
C PRO A 43 16.42 -2.79 11.64
N SER A 44 16.29 -2.33 12.89
CA SER A 44 15.13 -2.66 13.69
C SER A 44 13.91 -2.14 12.94
N ALA A 45 12.92 -3.01 12.73
CA ALA A 45 11.64 -2.58 12.21
C ALA A 45 10.98 -1.64 13.23
N GLU A 46 10.49 -0.49 12.78
CA GLU A 46 9.65 0.42 13.55
C GLU A 46 8.21 0.34 13.03
N THR A 47 7.24 0.18 13.92
CA THR A 47 5.82 0.20 13.57
C THR A 47 5.16 1.49 14.08
N LEU A 48 4.48 2.19 13.18
CA LEU A 48 3.78 3.45 13.44
C LEU A 48 2.32 3.35 13.02
N CYS A 49 1.39 3.77 13.88
CA CYS A 49 -0.02 3.77 13.58
C CYS A 49 -0.60 5.17 13.78
N PHE A 50 -1.41 5.62 12.82
CA PHE A 50 -1.99 6.94 12.79
C PHE A 50 -3.48 6.87 12.45
N GLU A 51 -4.26 7.79 12.99
CA GLU A 51 -5.70 7.88 12.79
C GLU A 51 -6.17 9.33 12.63
N GLU A 52 -7.17 9.54 11.78
CA GLU A 52 -8.01 10.73 11.77
C GLU A 52 -9.46 10.32 11.94
N LYS A 53 -10.20 11.03 12.79
CA LYS A 53 -11.65 10.88 12.97
C LYS A 53 -12.33 12.20 12.63
N VAL A 54 -13.21 12.18 11.62
CA VAL A 54 -14.05 13.33 11.25
C VAL A 54 -15.51 12.91 11.36
N GLY A 55 -16.16 13.28 12.46
CA GLY A 55 -17.49 12.77 12.77
C GLY A 55 -17.46 11.25 12.96
N LYS A 56 -18.11 10.52 12.05
CA LYS A 56 -18.11 9.04 12.04
C LYS A 56 -17.11 8.45 11.03
N ASP A 57 -16.50 9.29 10.20
CA ASP A 57 -15.54 8.84 9.20
C ASP A 57 -14.19 8.64 9.87
N ILE A 58 -13.51 7.55 9.51
CA ILE A 58 -12.22 7.18 10.08
C ILE A 58 -11.22 6.98 8.94
N THR A 59 -10.03 7.55 9.05
CA THR A 59 -8.88 7.18 8.22
C THR A 59 -7.79 6.59 9.11
N THR A 60 -7.27 5.42 8.77
CA THR A 60 -6.13 4.81 9.48
C THR A 60 -4.96 4.59 8.53
N VAL A 61 -3.74 4.76 9.05
CA VAL A 61 -2.50 4.42 8.35
C VAL A 61 -1.57 3.70 9.31
N ASN A 62 -1.19 2.48 8.94
CA ASN A 62 -0.22 1.66 9.68
C ASN A 62 1.02 1.49 8.81
N LEU A 63 2.20 1.79 9.35
CA LEU A 63 3.47 1.74 8.65
C LEU A 63 4.44 0.83 9.40
N THR A 64 5.16 -0.01 8.67
CA THR A 64 6.34 -0.73 9.12
C THR A 64 7.54 -0.22 8.35
N ILE A 65 8.54 0.28 9.06
CA ILE A 65 9.73 0.92 8.50
C ILE A 65 10.95 0.08 8.86
N GLU A 66 11.60 -0.47 7.84
CA GLU A 66 12.83 -1.29 7.95
C GLU A 66 13.95 -0.60 7.19
N GLY A 67 14.73 0.23 7.88
CA GLY A 67 15.70 1.12 7.24
C GLY A 67 14.98 2.17 6.37
N ASN A 68 15.17 2.10 5.06
CA ASN A 68 14.46 2.97 4.11
C ASN A 68 13.19 2.33 3.54
N LYS A 69 13.02 1.01 3.67
CA LYS A 69 11.85 0.32 3.13
C LYS A 69 10.65 0.60 4.00
N VAL A 70 9.52 0.95 3.38
CA VAL A 70 8.24 1.13 4.05
C VAL A 70 7.22 0.16 3.48
N THR A 71 6.55 -0.57 4.36
CA THR A 71 5.33 -1.31 4.04
C THR A 71 4.21 -0.88 4.97
N GLY A 72 2.96 -1.19 4.66
CA GLY A 72 1.85 -0.80 5.53
C GLY A 72 0.48 -1.03 4.96
N SER A 73 -0.52 -0.44 5.61
CA SER A 73 -1.89 -0.36 5.13
C SER A 73 -2.45 1.04 5.35
N MET A 74 -3.40 1.41 4.49
CA MET A 74 -4.22 2.59 4.67
C MET A 74 -5.68 2.22 4.42
N GLU A 75 -6.54 2.65 5.34
CA GLU A 75 -7.99 2.48 5.22
C GLU A 75 -8.67 3.83 5.34
N TRP A 76 -9.54 4.13 4.37
CA TRP A 76 -10.49 5.23 4.43
C TRP A 76 -11.89 4.64 4.62
N LEU A 77 -12.46 4.90 5.79
CA LEU A 77 -13.68 4.28 6.30
C LEU A 77 -14.76 5.36 6.52
N PRO A 78 -15.35 5.93 5.46
CA PRO A 78 -16.50 6.81 5.58
C PRO A 78 -17.73 6.04 6.07
N TRP A 79 -18.62 6.71 6.82
CA TRP A 79 -19.84 6.09 7.37
C TRP A 79 -20.90 5.80 6.31
N GLU A 80 -21.07 6.68 5.33
CA GLU A 80 -22.17 6.64 4.36
C GLU A 80 -21.72 6.39 2.91
N LYS A 81 -20.41 6.23 2.69
CA LYS A 81 -19.83 5.98 1.37
C LYS A 81 -19.11 4.64 1.34
N ASP A 82 -18.75 4.23 0.14
CA ASP A 82 -17.90 3.07 -0.07
C ASP A 82 -16.49 3.32 0.46
N GLN A 83 -15.96 2.29 1.11
CA GLN A 83 -14.69 2.35 1.81
C GLN A 83 -13.55 2.07 0.83
N ALA A 84 -12.41 2.70 1.06
CA ALA A 84 -11.16 2.36 0.36
C ALA A 84 -10.23 1.65 1.34
N ARG A 85 -9.71 0.49 0.93
CA ARG A 85 -8.74 -0.28 1.73
C ARG A 85 -7.62 -0.77 0.85
N GLY A 86 -6.40 -0.67 1.35
CA GLY A 86 -5.25 -1.06 0.57
C GLY A 86 -3.97 -1.18 1.35
N THR A 87 -2.92 -1.56 0.63
CA THR A 87 -1.56 -1.73 1.14
C THR A 87 -0.65 -0.63 0.63
N LEU A 88 0.36 -0.32 1.43
CA LEU A 88 1.39 0.65 1.11
C LEU A 88 2.72 -0.08 0.88
N SER A 89 3.43 0.28 -0.19
CA SER A 89 4.80 -0.15 -0.44
C SER A 89 5.61 1.01 -0.98
N GLY A 90 6.71 1.37 -0.32
CA GLY A 90 7.47 2.54 -0.70
C GLY A 90 8.78 2.70 0.03
N GLU A 91 9.30 3.92 -0.01
CA GLU A 91 10.59 4.26 0.59
C GLU A 91 10.49 5.54 1.42
N LYS A 92 11.28 5.58 2.49
CA LYS A 92 11.46 6.73 3.38
C LYS A 92 12.77 7.45 3.07
N LYS A 93 12.71 8.77 2.95
CA LYS A 93 13.88 9.66 2.88
C LYS A 93 13.73 10.80 3.86
N GLY A 94 14.51 10.78 4.94
CA GLY A 94 14.34 11.72 6.04
C GLY A 94 12.99 11.47 6.73
N ASN A 95 12.11 12.47 6.75
CA ASN A 95 10.74 12.36 7.26
C ASN A 95 9.68 12.16 6.18
N GLU A 96 10.05 12.26 4.90
CA GLU A 96 9.14 12.03 3.77
C GLU A 96 9.11 10.54 3.39
N ILE A 97 7.92 10.02 3.16
CA ILE A 97 7.68 8.69 2.60
C ILE A 97 6.94 8.87 1.29
N VAL A 98 7.44 8.25 0.24
CA VAL A 98 6.73 8.11 -1.03
C VAL A 98 6.39 6.64 -1.20
N ALA A 99 5.11 6.33 -1.32
CA ALA A 99 4.65 4.95 -1.40
C ALA A 99 3.54 4.78 -2.43
N ASP A 100 3.47 3.58 -2.95
CA ASP A 100 2.39 3.12 -3.80
C ASP A 100 1.28 2.58 -2.89
N TYR A 101 0.08 3.14 -3.05
CA TYR A 101 -1.14 2.69 -2.42
C TYR A 101 -1.91 1.85 -3.43
N ASP A 102 -1.91 0.53 -3.24
CA ASP A 102 -2.72 -0.42 -3.98
C ASP A 102 -3.98 -0.70 -3.17
N TYR A 103 -5.13 -0.23 -3.65
CA TYR A 103 -6.36 -0.21 -2.89
C TYR A 103 -7.59 -0.56 -3.71
N MET A 104 -8.57 -1.14 -3.04
CA MET A 104 -9.88 -1.43 -3.61
C MET A 104 -10.88 -0.36 -3.14
N ILE A 105 -11.62 0.22 -4.09
CA ILE A 105 -12.75 1.11 -3.85
C ILE A 105 -13.88 0.76 -4.83
N GLU A 106 -15.11 0.64 -4.33
CA GLU A 106 -16.28 0.28 -5.16
C GLU A 106 -16.10 -1.00 -6.01
N GLY A 107 -15.30 -1.95 -5.50
CA GLY A 107 -14.99 -3.22 -6.19
C GLY A 107 -13.97 -3.11 -7.34
N SER A 108 -13.31 -1.95 -7.48
CA SER A 108 -12.23 -1.73 -8.45
C SER A 108 -10.90 -1.50 -7.74
N ASN A 109 -9.84 -2.14 -8.24
CA ASN A 109 -8.48 -1.89 -7.76
C ASN A 109 -7.91 -0.64 -8.41
N GLN A 110 -7.21 0.14 -7.61
CA GLN A 110 -6.58 1.39 -7.97
C GLN A 110 -5.14 1.38 -7.45
N LEU A 111 -4.24 2.04 -8.18
CA LEU A 111 -2.86 2.22 -7.77
C LEU A 111 -2.54 3.73 -7.79
N GLU A 112 -2.25 4.29 -6.62
CA GLU A 112 -2.00 5.73 -6.45
C GLU A 112 -0.70 5.98 -5.68
N GLU A 113 0.09 6.95 -6.09
CA GLU A 113 1.18 7.48 -5.29
C GLU A 113 0.66 8.30 -4.11
N LYS A 114 1.07 7.94 -2.90
CA LYS A 114 0.89 8.74 -1.69
C LYS A 114 2.23 9.29 -1.21
N ILE A 115 2.20 10.55 -0.77
CA ILE A 115 3.35 11.18 -0.13
C ILE A 115 2.97 11.55 1.29
N PHE A 116 3.67 10.95 2.25
CA PHE A 116 3.48 11.18 3.67
C PHE A 116 4.66 11.95 4.26
N ILE A 117 4.41 12.79 5.26
CA ILE A 117 5.44 13.45 6.06
C ILE A 117 5.20 13.09 7.52
N ILE A 118 6.19 12.48 8.17
CA ILE A 118 6.16 12.22 9.61
C ILE A 118 6.64 13.47 10.35
N GLU A 119 5.80 14.04 11.20
CA GLU A 119 6.11 15.21 12.03
C GLU A 119 5.71 14.97 13.49
N GLY A 120 6.65 14.44 14.28
CA GLY A 120 6.39 14.06 15.67
C GLY A 120 5.28 13.01 15.76
N ASP A 121 4.19 13.34 16.46
CA ASP A 121 3.01 12.47 16.59
C ASP A 121 1.96 12.71 15.49
N LYS A 122 2.37 13.24 14.34
CA LYS A 122 1.49 13.46 13.18
C LYS A 122 2.02 12.78 11.93
N LEU A 123 1.08 12.33 11.11
CA LEU A 123 1.31 11.93 9.73
C LEU A 123 0.56 12.88 8.82
N LEU A 124 1.29 13.70 8.06
CA LEU A 124 0.71 14.61 7.08
C LEU A 124 0.64 13.91 5.73
N ILE A 125 -0.51 13.94 5.07
CA ILE A 125 -0.69 13.36 3.74
C ILE A 125 -0.76 14.52 2.74
N LYS A 126 0.15 14.52 1.77
CA LYS A 126 0.12 15.51 0.69
C LYS A 126 -0.96 15.17 -0.33
N SER A 127 -1.56 16.20 -0.90
CA SER A 127 -2.53 16.13 -1.99
C SER A 127 -2.14 17.10 -3.11
N GLY A 128 -2.49 16.73 -4.33
CA GLY A 128 -2.23 17.53 -5.53
C GLY A 128 -3.00 17.01 -6.73
N GLU A 129 -2.86 17.68 -7.88
CA GLU A 129 -3.41 17.21 -9.15
C GLU A 129 -2.81 15.85 -9.50
N LEU A 130 -3.68 14.87 -9.77
CA LEU A 130 -3.28 13.53 -10.17
C LEU A 130 -3.20 13.40 -11.69
N GLU A 131 -2.24 12.64 -12.17
CA GLU A 131 -2.11 12.22 -13.56
C GLU A 131 -2.00 10.70 -13.64
N ASP A 132 -2.71 10.08 -14.58
CA ASP A 132 -2.54 8.66 -14.89
C ASP A 132 -1.30 8.47 -15.77
N LYS A 133 -0.39 7.61 -15.33
CA LYS A 133 0.70 7.10 -16.14
C LYS A 133 0.69 5.57 -16.08
N ASN A 134 0.15 4.97 -17.13
CA ASN A 134 0.08 3.52 -17.31
C ASN A 134 -0.71 2.79 -16.20
N GLY A 135 -1.86 3.33 -15.80
CA GLY A 135 -2.75 2.72 -14.81
C GLY A 135 -2.34 2.97 -13.35
N LYS A 136 -1.36 3.85 -13.13
CA LYS A 136 -1.01 4.36 -11.82
C LYS A 136 -1.20 5.87 -11.79
N LEU A 137 -1.90 6.34 -10.76
CA LEU A 137 -2.12 7.76 -10.49
C LEU A 137 -0.91 8.33 -9.74
N PHE A 138 -0.35 9.42 -10.26
CA PHE A 138 0.78 10.14 -9.66
C PHE A 138 0.41 11.57 -9.34
N ILE A 139 1.03 12.16 -8.32
CA ILE A 139 0.97 13.61 -8.13
C ILE A 139 1.83 14.27 -9.22
N LYS A 140 1.16 15.00 -10.12
CA LYS A 140 1.77 15.63 -11.31
C LYS A 140 2.93 16.56 -10.99
N ASP A 141 2.81 17.31 -9.91
CA ASP A 141 3.86 18.22 -9.43
C ASP A 141 4.01 18.09 -7.90
N ARG A 142 4.93 17.23 -7.47
CA ARG A 142 5.21 16.99 -6.04
C ARG A 142 5.66 18.25 -5.30
N ALA A 143 6.27 19.21 -5.99
CA ALA A 143 6.72 20.45 -5.37
C ALA A 143 5.56 21.42 -5.08
N LYS A 144 4.44 21.28 -5.80
CA LYS A 144 3.19 22.04 -5.55
C LYS A 144 2.19 21.29 -4.66
N ALA A 145 2.49 20.05 -4.29
CA ALA A 145 1.63 19.28 -3.41
C ALA A 145 1.54 19.94 -2.03
N THR A 146 0.32 20.02 -1.49
CA THR A 146 0.03 20.68 -0.20
C THR A 146 -0.44 19.65 0.81
N ILE A 147 -0.43 19.98 2.10
CA ILE A 147 -0.99 19.10 3.13
C ILE A 147 -2.50 19.05 2.96
N GLY A 148 -3.03 17.90 2.54
CA GLY A 148 -4.47 17.68 2.36
C GLY A 148 -5.15 17.01 3.56
N GLN A 149 -4.41 16.21 4.32
CA GLN A 149 -4.93 15.50 5.49
C GLN A 149 -3.87 15.41 6.58
N THR A 150 -4.29 15.33 7.85
CA THR A 150 -3.38 15.16 9.01
C THR A 150 -3.95 14.12 9.96
N LEU A 151 -3.21 13.03 10.15
CA LEU A 151 -3.55 11.98 11.11
C LEU A 151 -2.68 12.13 12.37
N VAL A 152 -3.20 11.71 13.51
CA VAL A 152 -2.48 11.71 14.80
C VAL A 152 -2.03 10.30 15.16
N ARG A 153 -0.88 10.20 15.83
CA ARG A 153 -0.32 8.92 16.25
C ARG A 153 -1.21 8.27 17.31
N VAL A 154 -1.40 6.97 17.18
CA VAL A 154 -2.17 6.13 18.11
C VAL A 154 -1.39 4.86 18.43
N SER A 155 -1.83 4.11 19.44
CA SER A 155 -1.33 2.76 19.67
C SER A 155 -1.68 1.86 18.49
N CYS A 156 -0.72 1.06 18.04
CA CYS A 156 -0.98 0.04 17.04
C CYS A 156 -1.90 -1.05 17.59
N PRO A 157 -2.79 -1.60 16.76
CA PRO A 157 -3.66 -2.73 17.14
C PRO A 157 -2.89 -4.02 17.38
#